data_AF-A0A7J9R1U2-F1
#
_entry.id   AF-A0A7J9R1U2-F1
#
_cell.length_a   1.000
_cell.length_b   1.000
_cell.length_c   1.000
_cell.angle_alpha   90.00
_cell.angle_beta   90.00
_cell.angle_gamma   90.00
#
_symmetry.space_group_name_H-M   'P 1'
#
loop_
_entity.id
_entity.type
_entity.pdbx_description
1 polymer ?
#
loop_
_entity_poly.entity_id
_entity_poly.type
_entity_poly.pdbx_seq_one_letter_code
_entity_poly.pdbx_strand_id
1 'polypeptide(L)'
;DIDDYYNPKNNFLNEVIDKKSGLPITLSILYVEIAKFIGLDLKIVGFPSHVLVKHGEEMVLDPFHDGRPVDIDDLQEILDRNFDGQLEFEPEFLDEIKSEKILVRLVRNLKVSYSQSYAHEKALRCVDMTLAIEPESPEDIRDKGLLEEKLLNHDTALKYLNSYLDLNPNAEDVDYILELIRDIKTKVSQ
;
A
#
# COMPACT_ATOMS: atom_id res chain seq x y z
N ASP A 1 7.22 15.25 -0.85
CA ASP A 1 6.48 16.34 -0.22
C ASP A 1 5.51 15.73 0.77
N ILE A 2 5.74 15.90 2.07
CA ILE A 2 4.87 15.30 3.11
C ILE A 2 3.50 15.98 3.07
N ASP A 3 3.46 17.25 2.68
CA ASP A 3 2.24 18.07 2.67
C ASP A 3 1.28 17.68 1.53
N ASP A 4 1.79 17.02 0.49
CA ASP A 4 1.03 16.55 -0.68
C ASP A 4 1.22 15.04 -0.90
N TYR A 5 1.46 14.27 0.18
CA TYR A 5 1.77 12.85 0.12
C TYR A 5 0.74 12.06 -0.69
N TYR A 6 -0.54 12.37 -0.49
CA TYR A 6 -1.65 11.67 -1.13
C TYR A 6 -1.98 12.16 -2.54
N ASN A 7 -1.19 13.05 -3.14
CA ASN A 7 -1.35 13.39 -4.55
C ASN A 7 -1.19 12.14 -5.42
N PRO A 8 -2.19 11.77 -6.24
CA PRO A 8 -2.06 10.65 -7.17
C PRO A 8 -0.80 10.75 -8.05
N LYS A 9 -0.33 11.97 -8.34
CA LYS A 9 0.88 12.22 -9.15
C LYS A 9 2.15 11.62 -8.58
N ASN A 10 2.24 11.43 -7.27
CA ASN A 10 3.42 10.84 -6.63
C ASN A 10 3.58 9.34 -6.94
N ASN A 11 2.56 8.71 -7.54
CA ASN A 11 2.58 7.32 -8.00
C ASN A 11 2.99 7.16 -9.47
N PHE A 12 2.99 8.23 -10.28
CA PHE A 12 3.31 8.15 -11.71
C PHE A 12 4.78 8.49 -11.94
N LEU A 13 5.57 7.52 -12.41
CA LEU A 13 7.03 7.67 -12.55
C LEU A 13 7.43 8.86 -13.43
N ASN A 14 6.67 9.18 -14.48
CA ASN A 14 6.94 10.35 -15.31
C ASN A 14 6.83 11.66 -14.50
N GLU A 15 5.79 11.82 -13.66
CA GLU A 15 5.65 13.00 -12.81
C GLU A 15 6.71 13.04 -11.70
N VAL A 16 7.09 11.88 -11.15
CA VAL A 16 8.12 11.76 -10.11
C VAL A 16 9.50 12.16 -10.66
N ILE A 17 9.83 11.76 -11.89
CA ILE A 17 11.06 12.16 -12.57
C ILE A 17 11.08 13.68 -12.77
N ASP A 18 9.99 14.26 -13.29
CA ASP A 18 9.90 15.70 -13.57
C ASP A 18 9.99 16.53 -12.28
N LYS A 19 9.28 16.11 -11.22
CA LYS A 19 9.24 16.81 -9.92
C LYS A 19 10.43 16.49 -9.02
N LYS A 20 11.20 15.44 -9.32
CA LYS A 20 12.27 14.89 -8.47
C LYS A 20 11.81 14.60 -7.03
N SER A 21 10.54 14.22 -6.88
CA SER A 21 9.92 13.88 -5.61
C SER A 21 8.77 12.91 -5.83
N GLY A 22 8.56 11.99 -4.90
CA GLY A 22 7.57 10.94 -5.02
C GLY A 22 7.31 10.24 -3.70
N LEU A 23 6.75 9.04 -3.76
CA LEU A 23 6.57 8.15 -2.62
C LEU A 23 7.83 7.29 -2.41
N PRO A 24 8.02 6.70 -1.21
CA PRO A 24 9.16 5.82 -0.96
C PRO A 24 9.33 4.73 -2.02
N ILE A 25 8.23 4.10 -2.44
CA ILE A 25 8.24 3.05 -3.46
C ILE A 25 8.61 3.56 -4.85
N THR A 26 8.12 4.74 -5.28
CA THR A 26 8.44 5.27 -6.61
C THR A 26 9.86 5.78 -6.70
N LEU A 27 10.36 6.42 -5.64
CA LEU A 27 11.77 6.80 -5.55
C LEU A 27 12.68 5.57 -5.52
N SER A 28 12.32 4.51 -4.79
CA SER A 28 13.10 3.27 -4.76
C SER A 28 13.18 2.58 -6.12
N ILE A 29 12.10 2.58 -6.90
CA ILE A 29 12.12 2.09 -8.29
C ILE A 29 13.11 2.88 -9.13
N LEU A 30 13.05 4.21 -9.11
CA LEU A 30 13.99 5.04 -9.86
C LEU A 30 15.43 4.83 -9.38
N TYR A 31 15.65 4.70 -8.07
CA TYR A 31 16.96 4.50 -7.47
C TYR A 31 17.59 3.20 -7.96
N VAL A 32 16.85 2.10 -7.91
CA VAL A 32 17.32 0.79 -8.40
C VAL A 32 17.55 0.80 -9.91
N GLU A 33 16.65 1.37 -10.70
CA GLU A 33 16.83 1.44 -12.16
C GLU A 33 18.02 2.30 -12.56
N ILE A 34 18.27 3.42 -11.88
CA ILE A 34 19.46 4.26 -12.09
C ILE A 34 20.73 3.51 -11.69
N ALA A 35 20.72 2.80 -10.57
CA ALA A 35 21.88 2.06 -10.09
C ALA A 35 22.29 0.93 -11.06
N LYS A 36 21.32 0.28 -11.70
CA LYS A 36 21.58 -0.71 -12.78
C LYS A 36 22.37 -0.12 -13.94
N PHE A 37 22.13 1.14 -14.32
CA PHE A 37 22.88 1.80 -15.40
C PHE A 37 24.37 1.97 -15.10
N ILE A 38 24.74 2.05 -13.82
CA ILE A 38 26.14 2.14 -13.37
C ILE A 38 26.71 0.79 -12.92
N GLY A 39 25.99 -0.31 -13.17
CA GLY A 39 26.45 -1.67 -12.88
C GLY A 39 26.29 -2.11 -11.42
N LEU A 40 25.46 -1.42 -10.62
CA LEU A 40 25.14 -1.83 -9.26
C LEU A 40 23.83 -2.63 -9.22
N ASP A 41 23.83 -3.77 -8.52
CA ASP A 41 22.66 -4.62 -8.37
C ASP A 41 21.92 -4.34 -7.06
N LEU A 42 21.20 -3.22 -7.02
CA LEU A 42 20.35 -2.88 -5.88
C LEU A 42 19.01 -3.60 -5.97
N LYS A 43 18.48 -4.02 -4.82
CA LYS A 43 17.17 -4.66 -4.68
C LYS A 43 16.25 -3.82 -3.81
N ILE A 44 14.96 -3.75 -4.14
CA ILE A 44 13.95 -3.08 -3.31
C ILE A 44 13.56 -4.03 -2.17
N VAL A 45 13.46 -3.47 -0.97
CA VAL A 45 13.23 -4.19 0.28
C VAL A 45 11.94 -3.69 0.94
N GLY A 46 11.16 -4.64 1.44
CA GLY A 46 9.82 -4.43 1.98
C GLY A 46 9.78 -4.34 3.49
N PHE A 47 10.59 -3.46 4.07
CA PHE A 47 10.67 -3.29 5.52
C PHE A 47 9.31 -2.91 6.12
N PRO A 48 8.94 -3.40 7.32
CA PRO A 48 7.69 -3.02 7.97
C PRO A 48 7.51 -1.49 8.02
N SER A 49 6.35 -1.01 7.59
CA SER A 49 6.00 0.42 7.46
C SER A 49 6.87 1.27 6.50
N HIS A 50 7.89 0.69 5.83
CA HIS A 50 8.87 1.46 5.06
C HIS A 50 9.23 0.80 3.72
N VAL A 51 10.00 1.50 2.89
CA VAL A 51 10.59 0.93 1.66
C VAL A 51 12.05 1.34 1.60
N LEU A 52 12.91 0.35 1.49
CA LEU A 52 14.36 0.53 1.46
C LEU A 52 14.94 -0.11 0.18
N VAL A 53 16.21 0.13 -0.06
CA VAL A 53 16.97 -0.62 -1.07
C VAL A 53 18.22 -1.21 -0.44
N LYS A 54 18.61 -2.40 -0.89
CA LYS A 54 19.85 -3.06 -0.43
C LYS A 54 20.78 -3.40 -1.57
N HIS A 55 22.07 -3.49 -1.26
CA HIS A 55 23.10 -4.03 -2.14
C HIS A 55 23.93 -5.05 -1.36
N GLY A 56 23.81 -6.33 -1.72
CA GLY A 56 24.37 -7.42 -0.91
C GLY A 56 23.72 -7.49 0.48
N GLU A 57 24.50 -7.95 1.47
CA GLU A 57 24.07 -8.05 2.87
C GLU A 57 24.50 -6.85 3.73
N GLU A 58 25.47 -6.06 3.25
CA GLU A 58 26.16 -5.06 4.08
C GLU A 58 25.61 -3.63 3.92
N MET A 59 24.87 -3.35 2.85
CA MET A 59 24.45 -1.99 2.52
C MET A 59 22.94 -1.90 2.35
N VAL A 60 22.32 -1.10 3.21
CA VAL A 60 20.92 -0.68 3.12
C VAL A 60 20.89 0.84 2.99
N LEU A 61 20.08 1.33 2.05
CA LEU A 61 19.89 2.75 1.78
C LEU A 61 18.41 3.08 1.82
N ASP A 62 18.10 4.32 2.16
CA ASP A 62 16.75 4.88 2.13
C ASP A 62 16.61 5.93 1.02
N PRO A 63 16.09 5.55 -0.17
CA PRO A 63 15.91 6.48 -1.27
C PRO A 63 14.93 7.63 -0.98
N PHE A 64 14.04 7.47 -0.01
CA PHE A 64 13.07 8.51 0.36
C PHE A 64 13.71 9.60 1.21
N HIS A 65 14.70 9.25 2.02
CA HIS A 65 15.52 10.17 2.82
C HIS A 65 16.89 10.39 2.16
N ASP A 66 16.88 10.88 0.91
CA ASP A 66 18.05 11.30 0.13
C ASP A 66 19.12 10.21 -0.10
N GLY A 67 18.75 8.93 -0.02
CA GLY A 67 19.66 7.81 -0.20
C GLY A 67 20.61 7.62 0.97
N ARG A 68 20.25 8.08 2.18
CA ARG A 68 21.08 7.89 3.38
C ARG A 68 21.32 6.39 3.65
N PRO A 69 22.52 6.00 4.12
CA PRO A 69 22.73 4.69 4.71
C PRO A 69 21.82 4.48 5.92
N VAL A 70 21.38 3.24 6.10
CA VAL A 70 20.54 2.80 7.21
C VAL A 70 21.23 1.62 7.88
N ASP A 71 21.57 1.75 9.16
CA ASP A 71 22.12 0.66 9.97
C ASP A 71 21.04 -0.07 10.78
N ILE A 72 21.44 -1.05 11.60
CA ILE A 72 20.51 -1.86 12.39
C ILE A 72 19.80 -1.00 13.46
N ASP A 73 20.49 -0.03 14.04
CA ASP A 73 19.91 0.86 15.05
C ASP A 73 18.84 1.75 14.41
N ASP A 74 19.12 2.30 13.22
CA ASP A 74 18.13 3.03 12.41
C ASP A 74 16.90 2.16 12.08
N LEU A 75 17.10 0.89 11.70
CA LEU A 75 16.01 -0.03 11.39
C LEU A 75 15.13 -0.27 12.62
N GLN A 76 15.74 -0.50 13.78
CA GLN A 76 15.00 -0.67 15.03
C GLN A 76 14.24 0.62 15.40
N GLU A 77 14.83 1.80 15.22
CA GLU A 77 14.13 3.07 15.46
C GLU A 77 12.89 3.26 14.57
N ILE A 78 12.96 2.78 13.31
CA ILE A 78 11.79 2.79 12.42
C ILE A 78 10.69 1.88 12.98
N LEU A 79 11.03 0.68 13.49
CA LEU A 79 10.06 -0.24 14.08
C LEU A 79 9.45 0.35 15.35
N ASP A 80 10.28 0.87 16.25
CA ASP A 80 9.84 1.44 17.52
C ASP A 80 8.85 2.58 17.31
N ARG A 81 9.09 3.43 16.31
CA ARG A 81 8.21 4.56 15.97
C ARG A 81 6.86 4.13 15.40
N ASN A 82 6.82 3.05 14.62
CA ASN A 82 5.62 2.66 13.88
C ASN A 82 4.81 1.55 14.55
N PHE A 83 5.42 0.82 15.49
CA PHE A 83 4.83 -0.34 16.17
C PHE A 83 4.98 -0.27 17.70
N ASP A 84 5.17 0.93 18.26
CA ASP A 84 5.27 1.19 19.71
C ASP A 84 6.28 0.28 20.45
N GLY A 85 7.39 -0.08 19.79
CA GLY A 85 8.42 -0.96 20.34
C GLY A 85 8.00 -2.41 20.53
N GLN A 86 6.89 -2.84 19.92
CA GLN A 86 6.39 -4.22 20.03
C GLN A 86 7.03 -5.17 19.02
N LEU A 87 7.82 -4.65 18.07
CA LEU A 87 8.44 -5.42 17.00
C LEU A 87 9.96 -5.25 17.04
N GLU A 88 10.67 -6.36 17.21
CA GLU A 88 12.13 -6.42 17.13
C GLU A 88 12.57 -6.63 15.68
N PHE A 89 13.75 -6.11 15.33
CA PHE A 89 14.33 -6.30 14.01
C PHE A 89 14.64 -7.78 13.72
N GLU A 90 14.12 -8.26 12.59
CA GLU A 90 14.44 -9.57 12.02
C GLU A 90 15.12 -9.40 10.66
N PRO A 91 16.22 -10.14 10.35
CA PRO A 91 16.90 -10.06 9.06
C PRO A 91 15.99 -10.26 7.84
N GLU A 92 14.95 -11.08 7.99
CA GLU A 92 13.94 -11.39 6.97
C GLU A 92 13.15 -10.14 6.54
N PHE A 93 13.07 -9.11 7.38
CA PHE A 93 12.50 -7.82 7.00
C PHE A 93 13.29 -7.10 5.90
N LEU A 94 14.53 -7.54 5.66
CA LEU A 94 15.36 -7.06 4.57
C LEU A 94 15.25 -7.90 3.28
N ASP A 95 14.29 -8.82 3.19
CA ASP A 95 14.08 -9.60 1.99
C ASP A 95 13.65 -8.76 0.78
N GLU A 96 14.10 -9.19 -0.41
CA GLU A 96 13.76 -8.54 -1.67
C GLU A 96 12.25 -8.66 -1.94
N ILE A 97 11.62 -7.55 -2.29
CA ILE A 97 10.24 -7.55 -2.75
C ILE A 97 10.18 -7.98 -4.21
N LYS A 98 9.36 -9.01 -4.49
CA LYS A 98 9.03 -9.42 -5.86
C LYS A 98 8.25 -8.33 -6.62
N SER A 99 8.42 -8.29 -7.94
CA SER A 99 7.80 -7.26 -8.79
C SER A 99 6.27 -7.19 -8.65
N GLU A 100 5.58 -8.31 -8.46
CA GLU A 100 4.12 -8.36 -8.27
C GLU A 100 3.71 -7.62 -7.00
N LYS A 101 4.46 -7.78 -5.91
CA LYS A 101 4.21 -7.08 -4.64
C LYS A 101 4.51 -5.58 -4.74
N ILE A 102 5.48 -5.17 -5.55
CA ILE A 102 5.74 -3.75 -5.85
C ILE A 102 4.53 -3.15 -6.58
N LEU A 103 3.99 -3.84 -7.59
CA LEU A 103 2.81 -3.39 -8.33
C LEU A 103 1.59 -3.27 -7.40
N VAL A 104 1.32 -4.27 -6.57
CA VAL A 104 0.23 -4.22 -5.59
C VAL A 104 0.39 -3.02 -4.65
N ARG A 105 1.59 -2.77 -4.11
CA ARG A 105 1.86 -1.61 -3.24
C ARG A 105 1.61 -0.28 -3.98
N LEU A 106 2.08 -0.14 -5.22
CA LEU A 106 1.83 1.06 -6.03
C LEU A 106 0.33 1.30 -6.26
N VAL A 107 -0.41 0.25 -6.62
CA VAL A 107 -1.85 0.36 -6.91
C VAL A 107 -2.64 0.64 -5.62
N ARG A 108 -2.26 0.05 -4.48
CA ARG A 108 -2.87 0.37 -3.17
C ARG A 108 -2.61 1.82 -2.75
N ASN A 109 -1.41 2.35 -2.98
CA ASN A 109 -1.13 3.77 -2.74
C ASN A 109 -2.02 4.67 -3.62
N LEU A 110 -2.15 4.34 -4.90
CA LEU A 110 -3.00 5.09 -5.82
C LEU A 110 -4.49 5.00 -5.45
N LYS A 111 -4.96 3.85 -4.97
CA LYS A 111 -6.31 3.68 -4.39
C LYS A 111 -6.52 4.66 -3.23
N VAL A 112 -5.57 4.77 -2.29
CA VAL A 112 -5.69 5.71 -1.16
C VAL A 112 -5.76 7.15 -1.66
N SER A 113 -4.87 7.55 -2.57
CA SER A 113 -4.90 8.88 -3.19
C SER A 113 -6.24 9.21 -3.85
N TYR A 114 -6.82 8.26 -4.61
CA TYR A 114 -8.13 8.47 -5.24
C TYR A 114 -9.29 8.44 -4.27
N SER A 115 -9.23 7.62 -3.22
CA SER A 115 -10.24 7.60 -2.16
C SER A 115 -10.29 8.92 -1.40
N GLN A 116 -9.13 9.52 -1.09
CA GLN A 116 -9.06 10.81 -0.38
C GLN A 116 -9.50 11.99 -1.25
N SER A 117 -9.31 11.92 -2.56
CA SER A 117 -9.81 12.92 -3.51
C SER A 117 -11.25 12.68 -3.97
N TYR A 118 -11.97 11.77 -3.29
CA TYR A 118 -13.35 11.38 -3.61
C TYR A 118 -13.55 10.84 -5.05
N ALA A 119 -12.47 10.45 -5.73
CA ALA A 119 -12.50 9.85 -7.06
C ALA A 119 -12.79 8.34 -6.97
N HIS A 120 -13.96 7.99 -6.41
CA HIS A 120 -14.31 6.61 -6.04
C HIS A 120 -14.27 5.62 -7.19
N GLU A 121 -14.66 6.01 -8.40
CA GLU A 121 -14.54 5.13 -9.59
C GLU A 121 -13.08 4.80 -9.94
N LYS A 122 -12.15 5.74 -9.72
CA LYS A 122 -10.71 5.48 -9.95
C LYS A 122 -10.14 4.61 -8.84
N ALA A 123 -10.56 4.83 -7.59
CA ALA A 123 -10.19 3.98 -6.48
C ALA A 123 -10.70 2.53 -6.68
N LEU A 124 -11.94 2.35 -7.16
CA LEU A 124 -12.52 1.04 -7.44
C LEU A 124 -11.72 0.29 -8.51
N ARG A 125 -11.33 0.98 -9.60
CA ARG A 125 -10.42 0.40 -10.60
C ARG A 125 -9.09 -0.05 -10.01
N CYS A 126 -8.56 0.67 -9.02
CA CYS A 126 -7.34 0.25 -8.33
C CYS A 126 -7.57 -1.03 -7.52
N VAL A 127 -8.71 -1.15 -6.83
CA VAL A 127 -9.08 -2.37 -6.11
C VAL A 127 -9.30 -3.56 -7.05
N ASP A 128 -9.91 -3.34 -8.21
CA ASP A 128 -10.04 -4.41 -9.22
C ASP A 128 -8.68 -4.91 -9.72
N MET A 129 -7.73 -4.00 -9.92
CA MET A 129 -6.36 -4.35 -10.30
C MET A 129 -5.63 -5.13 -9.20
N THR A 130 -5.81 -4.78 -7.92
CA THR A 130 -5.19 -5.53 -6.82
C THR A 130 -5.81 -6.91 -6.67
N LEU A 131 -7.14 -7.03 -6.73
CA LEU A 131 -7.85 -8.31 -6.65
C LEU A 131 -7.59 -9.23 -7.85
N ALA A 132 -7.21 -8.69 -9.01
CA ALA A 132 -6.76 -9.50 -10.14
C ALA A 132 -5.42 -10.21 -9.87
N ILE A 133 -4.59 -9.66 -8.98
CA ILE A 133 -3.28 -10.22 -8.59
C ILE A 133 -3.41 -11.03 -7.29
N GLU A 134 -4.19 -10.54 -6.32
CA GLU A 134 -4.40 -11.12 -5.00
C GLU A 134 -5.91 -11.29 -4.72
N PRO A 135 -6.57 -12.32 -5.30
CA PRO A 135 -8.03 -12.44 -5.28
C PRO A 135 -8.65 -12.64 -3.90
N GLU A 136 -7.86 -13.15 -2.94
CA GLU A 136 -8.29 -13.47 -1.58
C GLU A 136 -7.78 -12.44 -0.55
N SER A 137 -7.30 -11.27 -0.99
CA SER A 137 -6.87 -10.17 -0.11
C SER A 137 -8.06 -9.63 0.70
N PRO A 138 -8.14 -9.86 2.03
CA PRO A 138 -9.29 -9.42 2.81
C PRO A 138 -9.46 -7.91 2.79
N GLU A 139 -8.38 -7.15 2.87
CA GLU A 139 -8.42 -5.69 2.86
C GLU A 139 -8.93 -5.14 1.53
N ASP A 140 -8.51 -5.70 0.39
CA ASP A 140 -8.98 -5.25 -0.92
C ASP A 140 -10.44 -5.68 -1.18
N ILE A 141 -10.87 -6.85 -0.68
CA ILE A 141 -12.27 -7.29 -0.72
C ILE A 141 -13.16 -6.34 0.10
N ARG A 142 -12.74 -5.98 1.32
CA ARG A 142 -13.44 -4.99 2.15
C ARG A 142 -13.53 -3.66 1.43
N ASP A 143 -12.41 -3.15 0.93
CA ASP A 143 -12.34 -1.86 0.27
C ASP A 143 -13.21 -1.82 -1.00
N LYS A 144 -13.33 -2.95 -1.72
CA LYS A 144 -14.28 -3.08 -2.83
C LYS A 144 -15.71 -2.87 -2.36
N GLY A 145 -16.13 -3.58 -1.30
CA GLY A 145 -17.47 -3.43 -0.73
C GLY A 145 -17.77 -1.99 -0.30
N LEU A 146 -16.80 -1.35 0.37
CA LEU A 146 -16.94 0.05 0.82
C LEU A 146 -17.04 1.04 -0.34
N LEU A 147 -16.26 0.87 -1.41
CA LEU A 147 -16.29 1.74 -2.58
C LEU A 147 -17.55 1.55 -3.42
N GLU A 148 -18.03 0.32 -3.58
CA GLU A 148 -19.29 0.02 -4.27
C GLU A 148 -20.47 0.67 -3.54
N GLU A 149 -20.48 0.67 -2.20
CA GLU A 149 -21.51 1.39 -1.43
C GLU A 149 -21.44 2.91 -1.66
N LYS A 150 -20.24 3.49 -1.69
CA LYS A 150 -20.06 4.92 -2.01
C LYS A 150 -20.55 5.28 -3.42
N LEU A 151 -20.55 4.32 -4.34
CA LEU A 151 -21.07 4.44 -5.70
C LEU A 151 -22.54 4.03 -5.82
N LEU A 152 -23.22 3.75 -4.70
CA LEU A 152 -24.63 3.34 -4.62
C LEU A 152 -24.93 1.98 -5.27
N ASN A 153 -23.91 1.14 -5.46
CA ASN A 153 -24.05 -0.22 -5.97
C ASN A 153 -24.31 -1.20 -4.82
N HIS A 154 -25.44 -1.02 -4.14
CA HIS A 154 -25.77 -1.69 -2.86
C HIS A 154 -25.66 -3.22 -2.90
N ASP A 155 -26.16 -3.88 -3.95
CA ASP A 155 -26.10 -5.34 -4.06
C ASP A 155 -24.67 -5.86 -4.15
N THR A 156 -23.83 -5.18 -4.94
CA THR A 156 -22.41 -5.52 -5.08
C THR A 156 -21.66 -5.23 -3.78
N ALA A 157 -21.96 -4.11 -3.13
CA ALA A 157 -21.39 -3.78 -1.84
C ALA A 157 -21.67 -4.87 -0.80
N LEU A 158 -22.93 -5.28 -0.66
CA LEU A 158 -23.33 -6.35 0.24
C LEU A 158 -22.58 -7.65 -0.07
N LYS A 159 -22.45 -8.03 -1.34
CA LYS A 159 -21.71 -9.25 -1.71
C LYS A 159 -20.27 -9.22 -1.15
N TYR A 160 -19.52 -8.17 -1.42
CA TYR A 160 -18.10 -8.09 -1.01
C TYR A 160 -17.94 -7.89 0.49
N LEU A 161 -18.79 -7.10 1.15
CA LEU A 161 -18.73 -6.92 2.60
C LEU A 161 -19.03 -8.21 3.37
N ASN A 162 -20.01 -9.02 2.93
CA ASN A 162 -20.23 -10.33 3.53
C ASN A 162 -19.05 -11.28 3.27
N SER A 163 -18.49 -11.28 2.04
CA SER A 163 -17.31 -12.11 1.73
C SER A 163 -16.09 -11.73 2.59
N TYR A 164 -15.90 -10.45 2.90
CA TYR A 164 -14.86 -9.99 3.82
C TYR A 164 -15.04 -10.58 5.22
N LEU A 165 -16.25 -10.53 5.78
CA LEU A 165 -16.56 -11.08 7.10
C LEU A 165 -16.40 -12.61 7.14
N ASP A 166 -16.70 -13.31 6.04
CA ASP A 166 -16.49 -14.76 5.93
C ASP A 166 -15.00 -15.12 5.95
N LEU A 167 -14.15 -14.30 5.31
CA LEU A 167 -12.69 -14.52 5.26
C LEU A 167 -11.98 -14.09 6.55
N ASN A 168 -12.44 -13.01 7.19
CA ASN A 168 -11.82 -12.46 8.38
C ASN A 168 -12.85 -12.17 9.48
N PRO A 169 -13.42 -13.22 10.12
CA PRO A 169 -14.52 -13.07 11.06
C PRO A 169 -14.14 -12.40 12.39
N ASN A 170 -12.84 -12.25 12.67
CA ASN A 170 -12.32 -11.63 13.90
C ASN A 170 -11.57 -10.31 13.61
N ALA A 171 -11.81 -9.67 12.46
CA ALA A 171 -11.20 -8.39 12.17
C ALA A 171 -11.64 -7.32 13.20
N GLU A 172 -10.78 -6.34 13.46
CA GLU A 172 -11.08 -5.27 14.42
C GLU A 172 -12.28 -4.40 14.02
N ASP A 173 -12.58 -4.34 12.71
CA ASP A 173 -13.66 -3.54 12.12
C ASP A 173 -14.96 -4.32 11.88
N VAL A 174 -15.09 -5.56 12.37
CA VAL A 174 -16.27 -6.43 12.13
C VAL A 174 -17.59 -5.77 12.52
N ASP A 175 -17.66 -5.16 13.71
CA ASP A 175 -18.90 -4.53 14.19
C ASP A 175 -19.34 -3.37 13.28
N TYR A 176 -18.39 -2.57 12.81
CA TYR A 176 -18.64 -1.48 11.86
C TYR A 176 -19.17 -2.00 10.52
N ILE A 177 -18.56 -3.07 9.99
CA ILE A 177 -19.01 -3.66 8.72
C ILE A 177 -20.39 -4.30 8.85
N LEU A 178 -20.69 -4.94 9.99
CA LEU A 178 -22.02 -5.51 10.26
C LEU A 178 -23.10 -4.44 10.34
N GLU A 179 -22.81 -3.31 10.99
CA GLU A 179 -23.73 -2.16 11.04
C GLU A 179 -23.97 -1.60 9.64
N LEU A 180 -22.91 -1.38 8.86
CA LEU A 180 -23.01 -0.92 7.48
C LEU A 180 -23.86 -1.86 6.61
N ILE A 181 -23.67 -3.18 6.72
CA ILE A 181 -24.50 -4.17 6.00
C ILE A 181 -25.99 -4.03 6.36
N ARG A 182 -26.33 -3.80 7.63
CA ARG A 182 -27.73 -3.60 8.07
C ARG A 182 -28.33 -2.34 7.47
N ASP A 183 -27.56 -1.24 7.44
CA ASP A 183 -28.01 0.02 6.86
C ASP A 183 -28.27 -0.11 5.36
N ILE A 184 -27.36 -0.76 4.63
CA ILE A 184 -27.53 -1.00 3.19
C ILE A 184 -28.79 -1.84 2.91
N LYS A 185 -29.00 -2.93 3.66
CA LYS A 185 -30.20 -3.76 3.51
C LYS A 185 -31.50 -2.99 3.75
N THR A 186 -31.48 -2.03 4.67
CA THR A 186 -32.64 -1.16 4.94
C THR A 186 -32.93 -0.25 3.75
N LYS A 187 -31.89 0.31 3.10
CA LYS A 187 -32.04 1.14 1.89
C LYS A 187 -32.59 0.34 0.70
N VAL A 188 -32.11 -0.89 0.50
CA VAL A 188 -32.55 -1.76 -0.61
C VAL A 188 -34.00 -2.24 -0.44
N SER A 189 -34.49 -2.29 0.80
CA SER A 189 -35.86 -2.75 1.11
C SER A 189 -36.93 -1.65 1.02
N GLN A 190 -36.54 -0.39 0.75
CA GLN A 190 -37.43 0.76 0.57
C GLN A 190 -37.64 1.06 -0.92
#